data_AF-A0A497RFC6-F1
#
_entry.id   AF-A0A497RFC6-F1
#
_cell.length_a   1.000
_cell.length_b   1.000
_cell.length_c   1.000
_cell.angle_alpha   90.00
_cell.angle_beta   90.00
_cell.angle_gamma   90.00
#
_symmetry.space_group_name_H-M   'P 1'
#
loop_
_entity.id
_entity.type
_entity.pdbx_description
1 polymer ?
#
loop_
_entity_poly.entity_id
_entity_poly.type
_entity_poly.pdbx_seq_one_letter_code
_entity_poly.pdbx_strand_id
1 'polypeptide(L)'
;MEAKRLLENESMEKDTQSQTNIPFSMEKSTRTTDSTSTVAQKYEQIRKSPLYQGQLSYIKEFLIPNGSKLDVETLIERLDVSPDVAKLLLNDSLRG
;
A
#
# COMPACT_ATOMS: atom_id res chain seq x y z
N MET A 1 3.13 -24.36 58.96
CA MET A 1 4.47 -24.64 58.43
C MET A 1 4.34 -25.72 57.38
N GLU A 2 4.69 -25.34 56.16
CA GLU A 2 4.32 -25.95 54.89
C GLU A 2 5.13 -27.20 54.51
N ALA A 3 4.60 -27.86 53.49
CA ALA A 3 4.88 -29.22 53.05
C ALA A 3 6.30 -29.47 52.52
N LYS A 4 6.76 -30.69 52.77
CA LYS A 4 7.86 -31.35 52.06
C LYS A 4 7.43 -31.73 50.64
N ARG A 5 8.30 -31.52 49.64
CA ARG A 5 8.93 -32.59 48.83
C ARG A 5 9.77 -31.98 47.69
N LEU A 6 11.01 -32.48 47.63
CA LEU A 6 11.94 -32.38 46.50
C LEU A 6 11.34 -33.04 45.26
N LEU A 7 11.53 -32.42 44.09
CA LEU A 7 11.66 -33.16 42.84
C LEU A 7 12.79 -32.54 42.01
N GLU A 8 13.86 -33.31 41.94
CA GLU A 8 14.93 -33.33 40.96
C GLU A 8 14.36 -33.32 39.53
N ASN A 9 15.08 -32.71 38.59
CA ASN A 9 15.35 -33.22 37.24
C ASN A 9 16.00 -32.10 36.40
N GLU A 10 17.32 -32.16 36.31
CA GLU A 10 18.07 -31.61 35.17
C GLU A 10 17.49 -32.16 33.86
N SER A 11 17.34 -31.32 32.84
CA SER A 11 17.77 -31.65 31.47
C SER A 11 17.56 -30.50 30.49
N MET A 12 18.68 -30.10 29.91
CA MET A 12 18.87 -29.76 28.49
C MET A 12 18.18 -28.51 27.93
N GLU A 13 19.06 -27.51 27.72
CA GLU A 13 19.02 -26.50 26.67
C GLU A 13 18.55 -27.07 25.32
N LYS A 14 17.60 -26.39 24.68
CA LYS A 14 17.59 -26.20 23.22
C LYS A 14 17.00 -24.85 22.88
N ASP A 15 17.85 -24.00 22.31
CA ASP A 15 17.46 -22.93 21.40
C ASP A 15 16.43 -23.44 20.39
N THR A 16 15.38 -22.66 20.14
CA THR A 16 14.95 -22.31 18.78
C THR A 16 13.79 -21.31 18.82
N GLN A 17 13.96 -20.27 18.02
CA GLN A 17 13.03 -19.18 17.76
C GLN A 17 11.63 -19.72 17.40
N SER A 18 10.61 -19.30 18.15
CA SER A 18 9.22 -19.46 17.70
C SER A 18 8.91 -18.38 16.66
N GLN A 19 9.30 -18.62 15.41
CA GLN A 19 8.62 -18.02 14.26
C GLN A 19 7.26 -18.70 14.14
N THR A 20 6.20 -17.95 14.44
CA THR A 20 4.83 -18.39 14.21
C THR A 20 4.61 -18.54 12.70
N ASN A 21 4.62 -19.80 12.25
CA ASN A 21 4.25 -20.21 10.90
C ASN A 21 2.74 -19.97 10.69
N ILE A 22 2.41 -18.88 10.00
CA ILE A 22 1.11 -18.71 9.33
C ILE A 22 1.12 -19.59 8.06
N PRO A 23 0.17 -20.54 7.89
CA PRO A 23 0.09 -21.34 6.68
C PRO A 23 -0.50 -20.48 5.55
N PHE A 24 0.37 -19.96 4.70
CA PHE A 24 -0.03 -19.33 3.43
C PHE A 24 -0.39 -20.45 2.44
N SER A 25 -1.63 -20.90 2.47
CA SER A 25 -2.20 -21.70 1.39
C SER A 25 -2.57 -20.73 0.27
N MET A 26 -1.69 -20.60 -0.73
CA MET A 26 -2.08 -19.96 -1.98
C MET A 26 -1.75 -20.90 -3.12
N GLU A 27 -2.84 -21.36 -3.70
CA GLU A 27 -2.90 -22.28 -4.81
C GLU A 27 -2.02 -21.80 -5.96
N LYS A 28 -1.27 -22.76 -6.49
CA LYS A 28 -0.56 -22.70 -7.76
C LYS A 28 -1.57 -22.44 -8.88
N SER A 29 -1.89 -21.17 -9.13
CA SER A 29 -2.68 -20.76 -10.29
C SER A 29 -1.74 -20.42 -11.44
N THR A 30 -1.92 -21.20 -12.50
CA THR A 30 -1.15 -21.24 -13.73
C THR A 30 -1.17 -19.91 -14.49
N ARG A 31 0.00 -19.55 -15.02
CA ARG A 31 0.24 -18.68 -16.18
C ARG A 31 -0.98 -18.56 -17.10
N THR A 32 -1.62 -17.39 -17.10
CA THR A 32 -2.35 -16.87 -18.25
C THR A 32 -1.58 -15.67 -18.78
N THR A 33 -0.81 -15.91 -19.83
CA THR A 33 -0.31 -14.87 -20.72
C THR A 33 -1.49 -14.27 -21.47
N ASP A 34 -1.83 -13.03 -21.14
CA ASP A 34 -2.68 -12.13 -21.92
C ASP A 34 -2.47 -10.74 -21.31
N SER A 35 -2.36 -9.62 -22.00
CA SER A 35 -2.12 -9.26 -23.39
C SER A 35 -1.77 -7.76 -23.30
N THR A 36 -0.95 -7.23 -24.21
CA THR A 36 -0.88 -5.80 -24.58
C THR A 36 -1.40 -4.82 -23.52
N SER A 37 -0.67 -4.61 -22.42
CA SER A 37 -1.09 -3.65 -21.39
C SER A 37 -1.10 -2.26 -22.03
N THR A 38 -2.29 -1.77 -22.33
CA THR A 38 -2.45 -0.45 -22.96
C THR A 38 -2.22 0.63 -21.92
N VAL A 39 -1.72 1.78 -22.35
CA VAL A 39 -1.53 2.95 -21.47
C VAL A 39 -2.81 3.30 -20.70
N ALA A 40 -3.98 3.11 -21.33
CA ALA A 40 -5.28 3.31 -20.70
C ALA A 40 -5.52 2.37 -19.50
N GLN A 41 -5.20 1.08 -19.63
CA GLN A 41 -5.36 0.11 -18.53
C GLN A 41 -4.45 0.45 -17.34
N LYS A 42 -3.22 0.94 -17.60
CA LYS A 42 -2.31 1.38 -16.54
C LYS A 42 -2.91 2.56 -15.74
N TYR A 43 -3.47 3.56 -16.41
CA TYR A 43 -4.10 4.70 -15.73
C TYR A 43 -5.39 4.31 -15.00
N GLU A 44 -6.17 3.39 -15.56
CA GLU A 44 -7.35 2.82 -14.91
C GLU A 44 -6.97 2.15 -13.57
N GLN A 45 -5.88 1.38 -13.54
CA GLN A 45 -5.39 0.76 -12.31
C GLN A 45 -4.91 1.81 -11.28
N ILE A 46 -4.20 2.85 -11.73
CA ILE A 46 -3.77 3.95 -10.87
C ILE A 46 -4.98 4.64 -10.23
N ARG A 47 -6.02 4.94 -11.01
CA ARG A 47 -7.25 5.59 -10.51
C ARG A 47 -7.97 4.78 -9.45
N LYS A 48 -7.91 3.44 -9.52
CA LYS A 48 -8.54 2.56 -8.53
C LYS A 48 -7.75 2.47 -7.22
N SER A 49 -6.53 3.01 -7.16
CA SER A 49 -5.72 3.02 -5.94
C SER A 49 -6.33 3.93 -4.87
N PRO A 50 -6.46 3.48 -3.61
CA PRO A 50 -6.90 4.31 -2.50
C PRO A 50 -6.03 5.55 -2.29
N LEU A 51 -4.71 5.42 -2.51
CA LEU A 51 -3.78 6.55 -2.41
C LEU A 51 -4.11 7.65 -3.42
N TYR A 52 -4.36 7.24 -4.67
CA TYR A 52 -4.73 8.16 -5.74
C TYR A 52 -6.06 8.87 -5.45
N GLN A 53 -7.06 8.12 -4.97
CA GLN A 53 -8.36 8.69 -4.59
C GLN A 53 -8.21 9.71 -3.45
N GLY A 54 -7.42 9.39 -2.41
CA GLY A 54 -7.14 10.31 -1.32
C GLY A 54 -6.43 11.59 -1.77
N GLN A 55 -5.44 11.45 -2.66
CA GLN A 55 -4.76 12.60 -3.28
C GLN A 55 -5.72 13.47 -4.12
N LEU A 56 -6.60 12.84 -4.90
CA LEU A 56 -7.60 13.54 -5.71
C LEU A 56 -8.59 14.31 -4.84
N SER A 57 -9.10 13.70 -3.76
CA SER A 57 -9.95 14.36 -2.77
C SER A 57 -9.22 15.53 -2.10
N TYR A 58 -7.98 15.34 -1.67
CA TYR A 58 -7.18 16.42 -1.08
C TYR A 58 -7.03 17.62 -2.03
N ILE A 59 -6.80 17.37 -3.32
CA ILE A 59 -6.71 18.43 -4.33
C ILE A 59 -8.06 19.19 -4.43
N LYS A 60 -9.17 18.46 -4.58
CA LYS A 60 -10.51 19.05 -4.78
C LYS A 60 -11.03 19.78 -3.57
N GLU A 61 -10.80 19.25 -2.38
CA GLU A 61 -11.38 19.76 -1.13
C GLU A 61 -10.49 20.82 -0.46
N PHE A 62 -9.17 20.76 -0.66
CA PHE A 62 -8.24 21.65 0.03
C PHE A 62 -7.41 22.51 -0.93
N LEU A 63 -6.76 21.95 -1.94
CA LEU A 63 -5.83 22.75 -2.74
C LEU A 63 -6.56 23.75 -3.66
N ILE A 64 -7.57 23.30 -4.41
CA ILE A 64 -8.35 24.15 -5.32
C ILE A 64 -9.10 25.25 -4.56
N PRO A 65 -9.88 24.95 -3.49
CA PRO A 65 -10.68 25.97 -2.81
C PRO A 65 -9.84 27.03 -2.09
N ASN A 66 -8.62 26.67 -1.65
CA ASN A 66 -7.70 27.62 -1.03
C ASN A 66 -6.93 28.48 -2.04
N GLY A 67 -7.31 28.46 -3.34
CA GLY A 67 -6.69 29.29 -4.37
C GLY A 67 -5.24 28.92 -4.68
N SER A 68 -4.83 27.68 -4.39
CA SER A 68 -3.49 27.22 -4.77
C SER A 68 -3.39 27.22 -6.29
N LYS A 69 -2.37 27.88 -6.84
CA LYS A 69 -1.98 27.67 -8.23
C LYS A 69 -1.55 26.20 -8.37
N LEU A 70 -2.39 25.41 -9.03
CA LEU A 70 -2.18 23.99 -9.25
C LEU A 70 -1.63 23.78 -10.66
N ASP A 71 -0.37 23.37 -10.72
CA ASP A 71 0.26 22.83 -11.92
C ASP A 71 0.90 21.48 -11.61
N VAL A 72 1.39 20.81 -12.65
CA VAL A 72 1.97 19.46 -12.55
C VAL A 72 3.18 19.46 -11.62
N GLU A 73 4.02 20.50 -11.67
CA GLU A 73 5.23 20.63 -10.86
C GLU A 73 4.89 20.77 -9.38
N THR A 74 3.93 21.63 -9.04
CA THR A 74 3.40 21.79 -7.68
C THR A 74 2.87 20.48 -7.11
N LEU A 75 2.18 19.67 -7.94
CA LEU A 75 1.65 18.38 -7.51
C LEU A 75 2.76 17.34 -7.29
N ILE A 76 3.79 17.32 -8.14
CA ILE A 76 4.95 16.45 -7.96
C ILE A 76 5.63 16.77 -6.62
N GLU A 77 5.92 18.05 -6.36
CA GLU A 77 6.61 18.47 -5.14
C GLU A 77 5.79 18.23 -3.87
N ARG A 78 4.49 18.55 -3.89
CA ARG A 78 3.64 18.46 -2.70
C ARG A 78 3.20 17.05 -2.35
N LEU A 79 2.97 16.21 -3.36
CA LEU A 79 2.42 14.87 -3.16
C LEU A 79 3.46 13.75 -3.36
N ASP A 80 4.70 14.12 -3.74
CA ASP A 80 5.79 13.19 -4.05
C ASP A 80 5.35 12.10 -5.05
N VAL A 81 4.74 12.54 -6.15
CA VAL A 81 4.20 11.65 -7.19
C VAL A 81 4.96 11.81 -8.51
N SER A 82 4.90 10.76 -9.34
CA SER A 82 5.49 10.83 -10.68
C SER A 82 4.75 11.83 -11.58
N PRO A 83 5.43 12.41 -12.59
CA PRO A 83 4.81 13.38 -13.50
C PRO A 83 3.55 12.88 -14.20
N ASP A 84 3.48 11.58 -14.52
CA ASP A 84 2.30 10.98 -15.15
C ASP A 84 1.10 10.97 -14.20
N VAL A 85 1.33 10.64 -12.92
CA VAL A 85 0.29 10.64 -11.89
C VAL A 85 -0.16 12.07 -11.59
N ALA A 86 0.77 13.03 -11.50
CA ALA A 86 0.46 14.44 -11.33
C ALA A 86 -0.41 15.00 -12.46
N LYS A 87 -0.08 14.69 -13.73
CA LYS A 87 -0.91 15.07 -14.89
C LYS A 87 -2.31 14.46 -14.80
N LEU A 88 -2.40 13.19 -14.40
CA LEU A 88 -3.68 12.49 -14.26
C LEU A 88 -4.52 13.14 -13.14
N LEU A 89 -3.93 13.39 -11.97
CA LEU A 89 -4.56 14.08 -10.83
C LEU A 89 -5.05 15.48 -11.21
N LEU A 90 -4.23 16.25 -11.93
CA LEU A 90 -4.61 17.58 -12.41
C LEU A 90 -5.77 17.51 -13.41
N ASN A 91 -5.77 16.53 -14.32
CA ASN A 91 -6.87 16.36 -15.27
C ASN A 91 -8.18 15.95 -14.56
N ASP A 92 -8.11 14.97 -13.68
CA ASP A 92 -9.28 14.42 -12.99
C ASP A 92 -9.82 15.39 -11.91
N SER A 93 -8.99 16.30 -11.40
CA SER A 93 -9.42 17.35 -10.45
C SER A 93 -10.26 18.44 -11.13
N LEU A 94 -9.98 18.74 -12.40
CA LEU A 94 -10.68 19.76 -13.21
C LEU A 94 -11.96 19.25 -13.89
N ARG A 95 -12.16 17.92 -13.95
CA ARG A 95 -13.33 17.29 -14.60
C ARG A 95 -14.50 17.01 -13.66
N GLY A 96 -14.38 17.41 -12.39
CA GLY A 96 -15.41 17.25 -11.35
C GLY A 96 -16.45 18.35 -11.36
#